data_AF-A0A419HNZ6-F1
#
_entry.id   AF-A0A419HNZ6-F1
#
_cell.length_a   1.000
_cell.length_b   1.000
_cell.length_c   1.000
_cell.angle_alpha   90.00
_cell.angle_beta   90.00
_cell.angle_gamma   90.00
#
_symmetry.space_group_name_H-M   'P 1'
#
loop_
_entity.id
_entity.type
_entity.pdbx_description
1 polymer ?
#
loop_
_entity_poly.entity_id
_entity_poly.type
_entity_poly.pdbx_seq_one_letter_code
_entity_poly.pdbx_strand_id
1 'polypeptide(L)'
;MTHWTPGWDMHRPGSADPLPADRLPPIGALVAGEVVCHHAFGLGLYLMDFATYGHVNLPEIPGEFPAIGSAVTGIFLDISGNRQLRLSLRWVHRTLAGLRLTDVGRSANIAWLHIGGYALHVQAPLRLVRSGQILLGSDDMLWPQERGAEDSFDAFTTMYDRNAELLNGFLGRDEFLVLDGEIRPAGHLVLRLTDELVIEVLPARAGEGEAWRLFERGPGGYHHVHPPEEGP
;
A
#
# COMPACT_ATOMS: atom_id res chain seq x y z
N MET A 1 23.36 6.25 18.02
CA MET A 1 23.27 6.18 16.55
C MET A 1 24.49 6.86 15.97
N THR A 2 25.49 6.07 15.59
CA THR A 2 26.59 6.55 14.75
C THR A 2 26.03 6.83 13.38
N HIS A 3 26.05 8.09 12.93
CA HIS A 3 25.80 8.43 11.53
C HIS A 3 26.78 7.61 10.69
N TRP A 4 26.25 6.59 10.01
CA TRP A 4 27.01 5.82 9.06
C TRP A 4 27.23 6.74 7.86
N THR A 5 28.42 7.34 7.78
CA THR A 5 28.91 7.95 6.54
C THR A 5 29.73 6.90 5.81
N PRO A 6 29.15 6.15 4.87
CA PRO A 6 29.99 5.41 3.96
C PRO A 6 30.69 6.41 3.06
N GLY A 7 31.97 6.18 2.75
CA GLY A 7 32.72 6.91 1.73
C GLY A 7 32.19 6.67 0.30
N TRP A 8 30.88 6.48 0.16
CA TRP A 8 30.18 6.21 -1.08
C TRP A 8 29.56 7.50 -1.59
N ASP A 9 30.07 7.95 -2.72
CA ASP A 9 29.52 9.08 -3.46
C ASP A 9 28.69 8.50 -4.59
N MET A 10 27.37 8.68 -4.56
CA MET A 10 26.52 8.22 -5.65
C MET A 10 26.72 8.96 -6.97
N HIS A 11 27.47 10.07 -6.95
CA HIS A 11 28.03 10.71 -8.13
C HIS A 11 29.26 9.97 -8.69
N ARG A 12 29.72 8.88 -8.05
CA ARG A 12 30.72 7.94 -8.56
C ARG A 12 30.08 6.59 -8.88
N PRO A 13 29.41 6.47 -10.05
CA PRO A 13 28.86 5.21 -10.51
C PRO A 13 29.94 4.11 -10.51
N GLY A 14 29.63 2.95 -9.91
CA GLY A 14 30.54 1.80 -9.83
C GLY A 14 31.33 1.65 -8.51
N SER A 15 31.11 2.53 -7.53
CA SER A 15 31.75 2.40 -6.21
C SER A 15 31.09 1.36 -5.31
N ALA A 16 29.90 0.85 -5.65
CA ALA A 16 29.21 -0.22 -4.91
C ALA A 16 29.45 -1.51 -5.68
N ASP A 17 29.83 -2.55 -4.95
CA ASP A 17 29.88 -3.87 -5.53
C ASP A 17 28.48 -4.22 -6.03
N PRO A 18 28.36 -4.64 -7.30
CA PRO A 18 27.07 -4.98 -7.84
C PRO A 18 26.50 -6.17 -7.09
N LEU A 19 25.21 -6.10 -6.78
CA LEU A 19 24.52 -7.26 -6.23
C LEU A 19 24.68 -8.45 -7.19
N PRO A 20 25.06 -9.63 -6.67
CA PRO A 20 25.00 -10.85 -7.46
C PRO A 20 23.54 -11.15 -7.82
N ALA A 21 23.34 -11.80 -8.97
CA ALA A 21 22.01 -11.91 -9.58
C ALA A 21 20.99 -12.68 -8.71
N ASP A 22 21.48 -13.61 -7.88
CA ASP A 22 20.70 -14.39 -6.92
C ASP A 22 20.28 -13.60 -5.67
N ARG A 23 20.83 -12.39 -5.47
CA ARG A 23 20.45 -11.48 -4.38
C ARG A 23 19.58 -10.31 -4.83
N LEU A 24 19.22 -10.26 -6.12
CA LEU A 24 18.32 -9.22 -6.61
C LEU A 24 16.88 -9.52 -6.17
N PRO A 25 16.12 -8.49 -5.77
CA PRO A 25 14.68 -8.66 -5.59
C PRO A 25 14.03 -9.03 -6.93
N PRO A 26 12.94 -9.81 -6.95
CA PRO A 26 12.20 -10.05 -8.17
C PRO A 26 11.56 -8.74 -8.66
N ILE A 27 11.44 -8.55 -9.97
CA ILE A 27 10.73 -7.40 -10.55
C ILE A 27 9.31 -7.35 -9.98
N GLY A 28 8.90 -6.19 -9.48
CA GLY A 28 7.62 -6.00 -8.79
C GLY A 28 7.71 -6.12 -7.27
N ALA A 29 8.82 -6.62 -6.72
CA ALA A 29 8.99 -6.73 -5.28
C ALA A 29 9.07 -5.36 -4.62
N LEU A 30 8.48 -5.25 -3.43
CA LEU A 30 8.67 -4.07 -2.60
C LEU A 30 10.03 -4.12 -1.91
N VAL A 31 10.65 -2.96 -1.79
CA VAL A 31 11.97 -2.75 -1.23
C VAL A 31 11.88 -1.56 -0.31
N ALA A 32 12.18 -1.76 0.97
CA ALA A 32 12.34 -0.69 1.93
C ALA A 32 13.69 0.01 1.72
N GLY A 33 13.70 1.33 1.88
CA GLY A 33 14.92 2.11 1.81
C GLY A 33 14.84 3.43 2.54
N GLU A 34 16.00 4.03 2.79
CA GLU A 34 16.13 5.37 3.35
C GLU A 34 16.53 6.36 2.26
N VAL A 35 15.89 7.52 2.20
CA VAL A 35 16.27 8.58 1.26
C VAL A 35 17.63 9.15 1.64
N VAL A 36 18.64 8.96 0.79
CA VAL A 36 20.00 9.45 1.06
C VAL A 36 20.32 10.74 0.32
N CYS A 37 19.61 11.04 -0.77
CA CYS A 37 19.79 12.31 -1.48
C CYS A 37 18.57 12.67 -2.34
N HIS A 38 18.58 13.92 -2.80
CA HIS A 38 17.77 14.39 -3.91
C HIS A 38 18.65 14.83 -5.08
N HIS A 39 18.16 14.59 -6.29
CA HIS A 39 18.78 15.04 -7.53
C HIS A 39 17.72 15.69 -8.43
N ALA A 40 18.19 16.49 -9.39
CA ALA A 40 17.29 17.09 -10.39
C ALA A 40 16.55 16.07 -11.27
N PHE A 41 16.96 14.79 -11.24
CA PHE A 41 16.38 13.71 -12.05
C PHE A 41 15.73 12.59 -11.22
N GLY A 42 15.75 12.68 -9.89
CA GLY A 42 15.21 11.64 -9.02
C GLY A 42 15.80 11.66 -7.61
N LEU A 43 15.61 10.57 -6.87
CA LEU A 43 16.15 10.41 -5.52
C LEU A 43 16.96 9.12 -5.41
N GLY A 44 17.97 9.16 -4.54
CA GLY A 44 18.76 7.99 -4.15
C GLY A 44 18.20 7.37 -2.88
N LEU A 45 18.08 6.04 -2.88
CA LEU A 45 17.67 5.26 -1.72
C LEU A 45 18.81 4.34 -1.30
N TYR A 46 19.06 4.23 0.01
CA TYR A 46 19.84 3.13 0.55
C TYR A 46 18.90 1.99 0.98
N LEU A 47 19.14 0.79 0.46
CA LEU A 47 18.28 -0.39 0.60
C LEU A 47 18.94 -1.33 1.61
N MET A 48 18.47 -1.30 2.86
CA MET A 48 19.18 -1.92 3.99
C MET A 48 19.34 -3.43 3.81
N ASP A 49 18.29 -4.14 3.42
CA ASP A 49 18.28 -5.61 3.24
C ASP A 49 19.26 -6.10 2.16
N PHE A 50 19.57 -5.20 1.23
CA PHE A 50 20.43 -5.46 0.09
C PHE A 50 21.82 -4.85 0.26
N ALA A 51 22.03 -4.03 1.29
CA ALA A 51 23.24 -3.24 1.50
C ALA A 51 23.71 -2.53 0.21
N THR A 52 22.76 -1.96 -0.54
CA THR A 52 23.03 -1.31 -1.84
C THR A 52 22.18 -0.06 -2.02
N TYR A 53 22.37 0.64 -3.14
CA TYR A 53 21.59 1.81 -3.49
C TYR A 53 20.60 1.55 -4.62
N GLY A 54 19.43 2.14 -4.47
CA GLY A 54 18.44 2.28 -5.52
C GLY A 54 18.31 3.73 -5.99
N HIS A 55 17.73 3.90 -7.16
CA HIS A 55 17.37 5.20 -7.71
C HIS A 55 15.89 5.18 -8.10
N VAL A 56 15.17 6.24 -7.73
CA VAL A 56 13.80 6.49 -8.17
C VAL A 56 13.82 7.71 -9.08
N ASN A 57 13.48 7.53 -10.36
CA ASN A 57 13.38 8.64 -11.30
C ASN A 57 12.23 9.57 -10.94
N LEU A 58 12.31 10.86 -11.31
CA LEU A 58 11.26 11.85 -11.08
C LEU A 58 9.81 11.37 -11.37
N PRO A 59 9.51 10.72 -12.52
CA PRO A 59 8.15 10.27 -12.81
C PRO A 59 7.64 9.20 -11.84
N GLU A 60 8.54 8.49 -11.16
CA GLU A 60 8.25 7.39 -10.24
C GLU A 60 8.13 7.86 -8.78
N ILE A 61 8.21 9.16 -8.52
CA ILE A 61 7.99 9.78 -7.20
C ILE A 61 6.55 10.33 -7.18
N PRO A 62 5.70 9.91 -6.24
CA PRO A 62 4.38 10.50 -6.06
C PRO A 62 4.49 11.85 -5.33
N GLY A 63 4.12 12.94 -6.01
CA GLY A 63 4.04 14.27 -5.39
C GLY A 63 5.40 14.87 -5.04
N GLU A 64 5.56 15.30 -3.79
CA GLU A 64 6.80 15.92 -3.29
C GLU A 64 7.87 14.89 -2.97
N PHE A 65 9.13 15.33 -2.99
CA PHE A 65 10.25 14.48 -2.60
C PHE A 65 10.15 14.12 -1.10
N PRO A 66 10.23 12.84 -0.73
CA PRO A 66 10.35 12.46 0.67
C PRO A 66 11.66 13.01 1.25
N ALA A 67 11.65 13.45 2.51
CA ALA A 67 12.82 14.10 3.13
C ALA A 67 14.06 13.19 3.17
N ILE A 68 15.26 13.76 3.04
CA ILE A 68 16.50 13.01 3.29
C ILE A 68 16.49 12.46 4.72
N GLY A 69 16.85 11.18 4.88
CA GLY A 69 16.77 10.43 6.12
C GLY A 69 15.41 9.77 6.39
N SER A 70 14.40 9.99 5.54
CA SER A 70 13.10 9.34 5.71
C SER A 70 13.08 7.93 5.13
N ALA A 71 12.38 7.03 5.82
CA ALA A 71 12.12 5.68 5.32
C ALA A 71 10.99 5.71 4.27
N VAL A 72 11.20 4.99 3.18
CA VAL A 72 10.24 4.84 2.08
C VAL A 72 10.22 3.39 1.59
N THR A 73 9.10 2.99 1.00
CA THR A 73 8.97 1.69 0.32
C THR A 73 8.74 1.93 -1.16
N GLY A 74 9.56 1.32 -2.00
CA GLY A 74 9.40 1.36 -3.45
C GLY A 74 9.26 -0.04 -4.06
N ILE A 75 8.76 -0.14 -5.30
CA ILE A 75 8.82 -1.36 -6.11
C ILE A 75 10.15 -1.41 -6.86
N PHE A 76 10.82 -2.55 -6.84
CA PHE A 76 11.90 -2.86 -7.75
C PHE A 76 11.39 -3.05 -9.18
N LEU A 77 11.85 -2.18 -10.08
CA LEU A 77 11.46 -2.20 -11.48
C LEU A 77 12.42 -3.06 -12.32
N ASP A 78 13.70 -2.77 -12.23
CA ASP A 78 14.79 -3.45 -12.93
C ASP A 78 16.14 -2.90 -12.45
N ILE A 79 17.22 -3.28 -13.12
CA ILE A 79 18.53 -2.67 -12.96
C ILE A 79 18.74 -1.65 -14.08
N SER A 80 19.21 -0.46 -13.74
CA SER A 80 19.58 0.56 -14.73
C SER A 80 21.09 0.75 -14.84
N GLY A 81 21.57 0.97 -16.07
CA GLY A 81 22.94 1.40 -16.39
C GLY A 81 24.03 0.73 -15.57
N ASN A 82 24.70 1.52 -14.71
CA ASN A 82 25.81 1.13 -13.83
C ASN A 82 25.39 0.26 -12.64
N ARG A 83 24.43 -0.64 -12.84
CA ARG A 83 24.00 -1.65 -11.88
C ARG A 83 23.27 -1.09 -10.64
N GLN A 84 22.65 0.08 -10.77
CA GLN A 84 21.78 0.65 -9.73
C GLN A 84 20.36 0.07 -9.85
N LEU A 85 19.76 -0.26 -8.71
CA LEU A 85 18.38 -0.76 -8.68
C LEU A 85 17.45 0.39 -9.04
N ARG A 86 16.65 0.25 -10.08
CA ARG A 86 15.63 1.23 -10.42
C ARG A 86 14.37 0.90 -9.64
N LEU A 87 13.87 1.89 -8.92
CA LEU A 87 12.75 1.76 -8.02
C LEU A 87 11.61 2.69 -8.43
N SER A 88 10.40 2.36 -7.98
CA SER A 88 9.23 3.24 -8.06
C SER A 88 8.57 3.41 -6.70
N LEU A 89 8.33 4.65 -6.28
CA LEU A 89 7.51 4.92 -5.11
C LEU A 89 6.01 4.91 -5.45
N ARG A 90 5.64 4.70 -6.72
CA ARG A 90 4.26 4.61 -7.22
C ARG A 90 3.76 3.17 -7.28
N TRP A 91 3.89 2.43 -6.18
CA TRP A 91 3.60 1.00 -6.18
C TRP A 91 2.13 0.71 -6.49
N VAL A 92 1.20 1.47 -5.88
CA VAL A 92 -0.24 1.32 -6.14
C VAL A 92 -0.56 1.62 -7.60
N HIS A 93 0.01 2.67 -8.18
CA HIS A 93 -0.25 3.03 -9.57
C HIS A 93 0.16 1.90 -10.53
N ARG A 94 1.24 1.17 -10.24
CA ARG A 94 1.69 0.08 -11.09
C ARG A 94 0.92 -1.23 -10.86
N THR A 95 0.43 -1.47 -9.65
CA THR A 95 -0.25 -2.72 -9.28
C THR A 95 -1.77 -2.66 -9.47
N LEU A 96 -2.40 -1.55 -9.07
CA LEU A 96 -3.85 -1.44 -8.98
C LEU A 96 -4.47 -0.44 -9.97
N ALA A 97 -3.73 0.49 -10.56
CA ALA A 97 -4.35 1.50 -11.42
C ALA A 97 -5.06 0.87 -12.63
N GLY A 98 -6.22 1.41 -12.96
CA GLY A 98 -7.12 0.90 -13.99
C GLY A 98 -7.90 -0.35 -13.56
N LEU A 99 -7.59 -0.99 -12.43
CA LEU A 99 -8.38 -2.10 -11.92
C LEU A 99 -9.66 -1.58 -11.25
N ARG A 100 -10.74 -2.35 -11.42
CA ARG A 100 -12.06 -2.04 -10.88
C ARG A 100 -12.22 -2.56 -9.46
N LEU A 101 -12.76 -1.74 -8.56
CA LEU A 101 -13.33 -2.20 -7.29
C LEU A 101 -14.65 -2.93 -7.59
N THR A 102 -14.72 -4.22 -7.33
CA THR A 102 -15.87 -5.06 -7.67
C THR A 102 -16.79 -5.31 -6.49
N ASP A 103 -16.20 -5.53 -5.31
CA ASP A 103 -16.95 -5.95 -4.13
C ASP A 103 -16.30 -5.43 -2.86
N VAL A 104 -17.14 -5.24 -1.83
CA VAL A 104 -16.73 -5.01 -0.45
C VAL A 104 -17.55 -5.88 0.50
N GLY A 105 -16.97 -6.21 1.64
CA GLY A 105 -17.67 -6.97 2.66
C GLY A 105 -16.82 -7.19 3.89
N ARG A 106 -17.15 -8.22 4.66
CA ARG A 106 -16.36 -8.62 5.83
C ARG A 106 -16.39 -10.12 6.07
N SER A 107 -15.42 -10.58 6.84
CA SER A 107 -15.37 -11.91 7.45
C SER A 107 -15.03 -11.73 8.92
N ALA A 108 -15.98 -12.03 9.81
CA ALA A 108 -15.90 -11.63 11.22
C ALA A 108 -15.65 -10.12 11.35
N ASN A 109 -14.57 -9.71 12.04
CA ASN A 109 -14.17 -8.31 12.23
C ASN A 109 -13.17 -7.81 11.17
N ILE A 110 -12.99 -8.54 10.07
CA ILE A 110 -12.04 -8.19 9.00
C ILE A 110 -12.84 -7.68 7.81
N ALA A 111 -12.67 -6.41 7.46
CA ALA A 111 -13.20 -5.88 6.21
C ALA A 111 -12.38 -6.41 5.02
N TRP A 112 -13.03 -6.66 3.90
CA TRP A 112 -12.34 -7.02 2.66
C TRP A 112 -12.89 -6.22 1.48
N LEU A 113 -12.01 -5.96 0.50
CA LEU A 113 -12.33 -5.32 -0.78
C LEU A 113 -11.71 -6.13 -1.91
N HIS A 114 -12.41 -6.29 -3.03
CA HIS A 114 -11.90 -6.93 -4.24
C HIS A 114 -11.64 -5.90 -5.34
N ILE A 115 -10.42 -5.86 -5.84
CA ILE A 115 -9.95 -4.90 -6.83
C ILE A 115 -9.30 -5.67 -7.98
N GLY A 116 -10.06 -5.93 -9.05
CA GLY A 116 -9.64 -6.81 -10.13
C GLY A 116 -9.25 -8.21 -9.63
N GLY A 117 -7.98 -8.61 -9.85
CA GLY A 117 -7.42 -9.88 -9.37
C GLY A 117 -6.93 -9.87 -7.92
N TYR A 118 -7.01 -8.72 -7.24
CA TYR A 118 -6.49 -8.53 -5.89
C TYR A 118 -7.60 -8.50 -4.84
N ALA A 119 -7.24 -8.87 -3.61
CA ALA A 119 -8.04 -8.70 -2.42
C ALA A 119 -7.26 -7.86 -1.40
N LEU A 120 -7.92 -6.87 -0.81
CA LEU A 120 -7.42 -6.07 0.30
C LEU A 120 -8.19 -6.47 1.56
N HIS A 121 -7.53 -7.14 2.49
CA HIS A 121 -8.06 -7.44 3.82
C HIS A 121 -7.62 -6.37 4.81
N VAL A 122 -8.52 -5.93 5.69
CA VAL A 122 -8.30 -4.80 6.59
C VAL A 122 -8.77 -5.16 7.99
N GLN A 123 -7.83 -5.11 8.93
CA GLN A 123 -7.98 -5.30 10.38
C GLN A 123 -7.64 -3.99 11.12
N ALA A 124 -8.09 -2.88 10.57
CA ALA A 124 -7.86 -1.53 11.05
C ALA A 124 -9.07 -0.66 10.69
N PRO A 125 -9.18 0.55 11.26
CA PRO A 125 -10.16 1.52 10.80
C PRO A 125 -10.11 1.69 9.28
N LEU A 126 -11.25 1.47 8.63
CA LEU A 126 -11.45 1.57 7.20
C LEU A 126 -12.59 2.56 6.96
N ARG A 127 -12.47 3.40 5.93
CA ARG A 127 -13.61 4.14 5.39
C ARG A 127 -13.56 4.28 3.89
N LEU A 128 -14.75 4.26 3.28
CA LEU A 128 -14.98 4.59 1.88
C LEU A 128 -15.72 5.91 1.83
N VAL A 129 -15.10 6.92 1.23
CA VAL A 129 -15.59 8.29 1.19
C VAL A 129 -15.87 8.68 -0.25
N ARG A 130 -17.02 9.26 -0.54
CA ARG A 130 -17.35 9.83 -1.85
C ARG A 130 -17.89 11.25 -1.69
N SER A 131 -17.30 12.21 -2.40
CA SER A 131 -17.69 13.63 -2.33
C SER A 131 -17.85 14.15 -0.89
N GLY A 132 -16.94 13.73 0.00
CA GLY A 132 -16.89 14.14 1.41
C GLY A 132 -17.81 13.37 2.36
N GLN A 133 -18.60 12.40 1.89
CA GLN A 133 -19.49 11.58 2.72
C GLN A 133 -18.91 10.18 2.91
N ILE A 134 -18.93 9.67 4.16
CA ILE A 134 -18.59 8.28 4.45
C ILE A 134 -19.77 7.40 3.98
N LEU A 135 -19.51 6.51 3.02
CA LEU A 135 -20.48 5.54 2.51
C LEU A 135 -20.45 4.23 3.30
N LEU A 136 -19.27 3.84 3.78
CA LEU A 136 -19.03 2.64 4.56
C LEU A 136 -17.84 2.89 5.48
N GLY A 137 -17.97 2.56 6.77
CA GLY A 137 -16.87 2.62 7.73
C GLY A 137 -16.79 1.35 8.58
N SER A 138 -15.60 0.91 8.96
CA SER A 138 -15.42 -0.29 9.81
C SER A 138 -16.18 -0.20 11.14
N ASP A 139 -16.31 1.00 11.70
CA ASP A 139 -17.05 1.23 12.96
C ASP A 139 -18.55 0.93 12.82
N ASP A 140 -19.09 0.91 11.59
CA ASP A 140 -20.47 0.51 11.32
C ASP A 140 -20.74 -0.95 11.75
N MET A 141 -19.69 -1.77 11.93
CA MET A 141 -19.83 -3.15 12.44
C MET A 141 -20.26 -3.19 13.90
N LEU A 142 -20.09 -2.10 14.66
CA LEU A 142 -20.46 -2.02 16.07
C LEU A 142 -21.95 -1.65 16.27
N TRP A 143 -22.65 -1.33 15.19
CA TRP A 143 -24.02 -0.82 15.25
C TRP A 143 -24.99 -1.80 14.61
N PRO A 144 -25.96 -2.35 15.34
CA PRO A 144 -27.00 -3.20 14.75
C PRO A 144 -27.88 -2.40 13.79
N GLN A 145 -28.42 -3.04 12.75
CA GLN A 145 -29.43 -2.41 11.89
C GLN A 145 -30.72 -2.11 12.65
N GLU A 146 -31.08 -2.99 13.59
CA GLU A 146 -32.27 -2.86 14.44
C GLU A 146 -31.88 -2.65 15.90
N ARG A 147 -32.55 -1.71 16.56
CA ARG A 147 -32.24 -1.38 17.95
C ARG A 147 -32.53 -2.58 18.86
N GLY A 148 -31.54 -2.98 19.65
CA GLY A 148 -31.65 -4.08 20.62
C GLY A 148 -31.31 -5.47 20.08
N ALA A 149 -30.81 -5.59 18.85
CA ALA A 149 -30.31 -6.85 18.32
C ALA A 149 -28.89 -7.16 18.86
N GLU A 150 -28.83 -7.85 19.99
CA GLU A 150 -27.58 -8.13 20.73
C GLU A 150 -26.57 -9.02 19.94
N ASP A 151 -27.05 -9.83 18.99
CA ASP A 151 -26.21 -10.76 18.18
C ASP A 151 -25.97 -10.27 16.74
N SER A 152 -26.23 -9.00 16.44
CA SER A 152 -26.16 -8.47 15.07
C SER A 152 -24.80 -8.64 14.38
N PHE A 153 -23.71 -8.58 15.15
CA PHE A 153 -22.37 -8.75 14.63
C PHE A 153 -22.14 -10.16 14.08
N ASP A 154 -22.50 -11.19 14.84
CA ASP A 154 -22.33 -12.59 14.43
C ASP A 154 -23.35 -13.00 13.37
N ALA A 155 -24.54 -12.39 13.39
CA ALA A 155 -25.61 -12.63 12.43
C ALA A 155 -25.44 -11.89 11.09
N PHE A 156 -24.41 -11.06 10.93
CA PHE A 156 -24.21 -10.22 9.75
C PHE A 156 -25.38 -9.26 9.45
N THR A 157 -25.93 -8.67 10.52
CA THR A 157 -27.04 -7.70 10.45
C THR A 157 -26.67 -6.35 11.08
N THR A 158 -25.42 -5.93 10.88
CA THR A 158 -24.92 -4.62 11.32
C THR A 158 -25.15 -3.53 10.27
N MET A 159 -24.97 -2.27 10.65
CA MET A 159 -24.97 -1.14 9.72
C MET A 159 -23.91 -1.31 8.63
N TYR A 160 -22.76 -1.92 8.95
CA TYR A 160 -21.74 -2.25 7.97
C TYR A 160 -22.28 -3.18 6.89
N ASP A 161 -22.96 -4.26 7.28
CA ASP A 161 -23.48 -5.27 6.35
C ASP A 161 -24.50 -4.65 5.39
N ARG A 162 -25.41 -3.83 5.92
CA ARG A 162 -26.38 -3.07 5.10
C ARG A 162 -25.69 -2.10 4.14
N ASN A 163 -24.74 -1.30 4.64
CA ASN A 163 -24.05 -0.31 3.83
C ASN A 163 -23.19 -0.96 2.74
N ALA A 164 -22.54 -2.09 3.05
CA ALA A 164 -21.77 -2.89 2.10
C ALA A 164 -22.67 -3.49 1.01
N GLU A 165 -23.85 -4.01 1.36
CA GLU A 165 -24.83 -4.49 0.38
C GLU A 165 -25.29 -3.37 -0.57
N LEU A 166 -25.64 -2.21 -0.03
CA LEU A 166 -25.99 -1.03 -0.83
C LEU A 166 -24.85 -0.61 -1.75
N LEU A 167 -23.62 -0.56 -1.21
CA LEU A 167 -22.43 -0.21 -1.98
C LEU A 167 -22.16 -1.20 -3.11
N ASN A 168 -22.22 -2.51 -2.85
CA ASN A 168 -22.07 -3.54 -3.87
C ASN A 168 -23.12 -3.41 -4.99
N GLY A 169 -24.35 -2.98 -4.65
CA GLY A 169 -25.37 -2.65 -5.63
C GLY A 169 -24.96 -1.53 -6.60
N PHE A 170 -24.20 -0.54 -6.15
CA PHE A 170 -23.60 0.50 -7.00
C PHE A 170 -22.37 -0.01 -7.75
N LEU A 171 -21.48 -0.74 -7.08
CA LEU A 171 -20.27 -1.30 -7.69
C LEU A 171 -20.58 -2.23 -8.86
N GLY A 172 -21.70 -2.95 -8.83
CA GLY A 172 -22.16 -3.80 -9.93
C GLY A 172 -22.64 -3.03 -11.16
N ARG A 173 -22.97 -1.74 -11.04
CA ARG A 173 -23.53 -0.90 -12.11
C ARG A 173 -22.51 0.09 -12.67
N ASP A 174 -21.75 0.72 -11.80
CA ASP A 174 -20.81 1.79 -12.14
C ASP A 174 -19.36 1.26 -12.19
N GLU A 175 -18.49 1.96 -12.91
CA GLU A 175 -17.06 1.62 -13.01
C GLU A 175 -16.24 2.48 -12.05
N PHE A 176 -15.99 1.93 -10.86
CA PHE A 176 -15.04 2.50 -9.90
C PHE A 176 -13.64 1.95 -10.16
N LEU A 177 -12.87 2.67 -10.98
CA LEU A 177 -11.51 2.31 -11.36
C LEU A 177 -10.50 3.00 -10.45
N VAL A 178 -9.49 2.28 -9.98
CA VAL A 178 -8.38 2.88 -9.24
C VAL A 178 -7.59 3.81 -10.17
N LEU A 179 -7.47 5.07 -9.78
CA LEU A 179 -6.68 6.08 -10.49
C LEU A 179 -5.24 6.10 -9.98
N ASP A 180 -5.11 6.10 -8.65
CA ASP A 180 -3.81 6.12 -7.97
C ASP A 180 -3.97 5.61 -6.53
N GLY A 181 -2.85 5.40 -5.86
CA GLY A 181 -2.84 5.33 -4.41
C GLY A 181 -1.46 5.46 -3.80
N GLU A 182 -1.46 5.54 -2.49
CA GLU A 182 -0.30 5.90 -1.70
C GLU A 182 -0.35 5.16 -0.36
N ILE A 183 0.82 4.73 0.11
CA ILE A 183 1.00 4.41 1.53
C ILE A 183 1.68 5.62 2.17
N ARG A 184 1.00 6.21 3.13
CA ARG A 184 1.48 7.29 3.99
C ARG A 184 2.18 6.70 5.24
N PRO A 185 2.84 7.54 6.06
CA PRO A 185 3.44 7.09 7.31
C PRO A 185 2.48 6.26 8.18
N ALA A 186 3.06 5.34 8.98
CA ALA A 186 2.33 4.36 9.79
C ALA A 186 1.45 3.37 8.99
N GLY A 187 1.66 3.28 7.67
CA GLY A 187 0.94 2.37 6.77
C GLY A 187 -0.48 2.80 6.45
N HIS A 188 -0.77 4.10 6.54
CA HIS A 188 -2.04 4.64 6.09
C HIS A 188 -2.15 4.49 4.57
N LEU A 189 -3.01 3.57 4.11
CA LEU A 189 -3.27 3.34 2.70
C LEU A 189 -4.40 4.26 2.21
N VAL A 190 -4.15 4.98 1.13
CA VAL A 190 -5.17 5.77 0.43
C VAL A 190 -5.24 5.30 -1.02
N LEU A 191 -6.39 4.82 -1.45
CA LEU A 191 -6.69 4.53 -2.86
C LEU A 191 -7.68 5.57 -3.36
N ARG A 192 -7.38 6.19 -4.50
CA ARG A 192 -8.27 7.15 -5.17
C ARG A 192 -8.83 6.50 -6.41
N LEU A 193 -10.15 6.48 -6.52
CA LEU A 193 -10.89 5.88 -7.62
C LEU A 193 -11.61 6.95 -8.43
N THR A 194 -12.18 6.55 -9.57
CA THR A 194 -13.13 7.37 -10.33
C THR A 194 -14.31 7.81 -9.44
N ASP A 195 -15.03 8.83 -9.92
CA ASP A 195 -16.20 9.40 -9.25
C ASP A 195 -15.96 9.88 -7.80
N GLU A 196 -14.75 10.37 -7.54
CA GLU A 196 -14.32 10.92 -6.25
C GLU A 196 -14.40 9.91 -5.09
N LEU A 197 -14.46 8.61 -5.38
CA LEU A 197 -14.42 7.58 -4.35
C LEU A 197 -12.99 7.42 -3.83
N VAL A 198 -12.84 7.46 -2.51
CA VAL A 198 -11.58 7.29 -1.81
C VAL A 198 -11.72 6.18 -0.78
N ILE A 199 -10.80 5.22 -0.80
CA ILE A 199 -10.66 4.18 0.21
C ILE A 199 -9.51 4.58 1.12
N GLU A 200 -9.75 4.67 2.42
CA GLU A 200 -8.73 4.97 3.42
C GLU A 200 -8.66 3.86 4.46
N VAL A 201 -7.46 3.30 4.64
CA VAL A 201 -7.14 2.38 5.74
C VAL A 201 -6.21 3.12 6.71
N LEU A 202 -6.62 3.21 7.96
CA LEU A 202 -5.97 4.03 8.98
C LEU A 202 -5.49 3.12 10.13
N PRO A 203 -4.30 2.48 10.02
CA PRO A 203 -3.74 1.73 11.13
C PRO A 203 -3.66 2.59 12.40
N ALA A 204 -4.39 2.18 13.44
CA ALA A 204 -4.54 2.93 14.69
C ALA A 204 -4.01 2.16 15.91
N ARG A 205 -3.04 1.27 15.68
CA ARG A 205 -2.45 0.43 16.73
C ARG A 205 -0.93 0.55 16.74
N ALA A 206 -0.34 0.54 17.94
CA ALA A 206 1.11 0.53 18.14
C ALA A 206 1.68 -0.90 18.31
N GLY A 207 0.82 -1.90 18.45
CA GLY A 207 1.23 -3.29 18.70
C GLY A 207 1.51 -4.11 17.45
N GLU A 208 2.17 -5.24 17.66
CA GLU A 208 2.48 -6.22 16.63
C GLU A 208 1.20 -6.85 16.07
N GLY A 209 1.13 -6.93 14.76
CA GLY A 209 0.10 -7.66 14.03
C GLY A 209 -0.41 -6.89 12.82
N GLU A 210 -0.93 -7.65 11.87
CA GLU A 210 -1.36 -7.18 10.55
C GLU A 210 -2.56 -6.23 10.63
N ALA A 211 -2.36 -4.97 10.23
CA ALA A 211 -3.41 -3.98 10.10
C ALA A 211 -4.14 -4.13 8.75
N TRP A 212 -3.43 -4.47 7.68
CA TRP A 212 -4.04 -4.81 6.40
C TRP A 212 -3.07 -5.61 5.53
N ARG A 213 -3.64 -6.31 4.54
CA ARG A 213 -2.91 -7.09 3.55
C ARG A 213 -3.57 -6.96 2.19
N LEU A 214 -2.81 -6.54 1.19
CA LEU A 214 -3.17 -6.63 -0.22
C LEU A 214 -2.54 -7.88 -0.82
N PHE A 215 -3.31 -8.68 -1.54
CA PHE A 215 -2.77 -9.88 -2.17
C PHE A 215 -3.49 -10.24 -3.46
N GLU A 216 -2.77 -10.86 -4.38
CA GLU A 216 -3.33 -11.50 -5.56
C GLU A 216 -3.85 -12.89 -5.18
N ARG A 217 -5.02 -13.26 -5.70
CA ARG A 217 -5.58 -14.58 -5.45
C ARG A 217 -4.83 -15.64 -6.25
N GLY A 218 -4.25 -16.62 -5.56
CA GLY A 218 -3.64 -17.79 -6.18
C GLY A 218 -2.31 -18.19 -5.53
N PRO A 219 -1.80 -19.39 -5.83
CA PRO A 219 -0.50 -19.83 -5.33
C PRO A 219 0.62 -18.97 -5.91
N GLY A 220 1.47 -18.42 -5.02
CA GLY A 220 2.60 -17.57 -5.40
C GLY A 220 2.21 -16.18 -5.89
N GLY A 221 0.97 -15.75 -5.66
CA GLY A 221 0.50 -14.41 -5.98
C GLY A 221 1.26 -13.33 -5.20
N TYR A 222 1.15 -12.09 -5.65
CA TYR A 222 1.67 -10.94 -4.92
C TYR A 222 1.06 -10.85 -3.51
N HIS A 223 1.86 -10.52 -2.50
CA HIS A 223 1.40 -10.21 -1.14
C HIS A 223 2.11 -8.97 -0.61
N HIS A 224 1.35 -8.06 -0.03
CA HIS A 224 1.86 -6.94 0.73
C HIS A 224 1.07 -6.81 2.02
N VAL A 225 1.79 -6.84 3.14
CA VAL A 225 1.24 -6.82 4.51
C VAL A 225 1.77 -5.58 5.22
N HIS A 226 0.93 -4.91 6.00
CA HIS A 226 1.34 -3.85 6.90
C HIS A 226 0.85 -4.10 8.33
N PRO A 227 1.71 -3.98 9.37
CA PRO A 227 3.17 -3.97 9.28
C PRO A 227 3.69 -5.29 8.65
N PRO A 228 4.92 -5.31 8.12
CA PRO A 228 5.52 -6.53 7.60
C PRO A 228 5.58 -7.62 8.69
N GLU A 229 5.51 -8.90 8.28
CA GLU A 229 5.52 -10.05 9.21
C GLU A 229 6.86 -10.20 9.95
N GLU A 230 7.95 -9.78 9.32
CA GLU A 230 9.23 -9.59 9.98
C GLU A 230 9.23 -8.17 10.57
N GLY A 231 9.32 -8.08 11.91
CA GLY A 231 9.30 -6.82 12.65
C GLY A 231 10.38 -5.82 12.19
N PRO A 232 10.33 -4.57 12.67
CA PRO A 232 11.30 -3.54 12.30
C PRO A 232 12.76 -3.92 12.59
#